data_AF-A0A958ZWG6-F1
#
_entry.id   AF-A0A958ZWG6-F1
#
_cell.length_a   1.000
_cell.length_b   1.000
_cell.length_c   1.000
_cell.angle_alpha   90.00
_cell.angle_beta   90.00
_cell.angle_gamma   90.00
#
_symmetry.space_group_name_H-M   'P 1'
#
loop_
_entity.id
_entity.type
_entity.pdbx_description
1 polymer ?
#
loop_
_entity_poly.entity_id
_entity_poly.type
_entity_poly.pdbx_seq_one_letter_code
_entity_poly.pdbx_strand_id
1 'polypeptide(L)' 'HINSSGLGVLITLLTKARKVGGEVVLANPSAYIKNLLLITKLNTIFKIHPNQEKALEAYKTA' A
#
# COMPACT_ATOMS: atom_id res chain seq x y z
N HIS A 1 -6.00 13.25 6.52
CA HIS A 1 -7.01 12.21 6.75
C HIS A 1 -7.37 11.56 5.41
N ILE A 2 -7.41 10.24 5.33
CA ILE A 2 -7.85 9.48 4.14
C ILE A 2 -9.28 9.00 4.38
N ASN A 3 -10.14 9.14 3.38
CA ASN A 3 -11.50 8.61 3.34
C ASN A 3 -11.66 7.65 2.14
N SER A 4 -12.89 7.32 1.75
CA SER A 4 -13.20 6.45 0.61
C SER A 4 -12.52 6.90 -0.69
N SER A 5 -12.51 8.20 -0.97
CA SER A 5 -11.85 8.76 -2.17
C SER A 5 -10.33 8.54 -2.12
N GLY A 6 -9.71 8.70 -0.96
CA GLY A 6 -8.28 8.43 -0.77
C GLY A 6 -7.90 6.96 -1.00
N LEU A 7 -8.75 6.03 -0.53
CA LEU A 7 -8.55 4.60 -0.83
C LEU A 7 -8.70 4.29 -2.32
N GLY A 8 -9.67 4.91 -3.00
CA GLY A 8 -9.85 4.74 -4.45
C GLY A 8 -8.63 5.20 -5.25
N VAL A 9 -7.98 6.27 -4.81
CA VAL A 9 -6.71 6.74 -5.39
C VAL A 9 -5.59 5.72 -5.17
N LEU A 10 -5.44 5.19 -3.95
CA LEU A 10 -4.42 4.17 -3.65
C LEU A 10 -4.59 2.92 -4.53
N ILE A 11 -5.82 2.44 -4.68
CA ILE A 11 -6.13 1.30 -5.56
C ILE A 11 -5.79 1.62 -7.00
N THR A 12 -6.17 2.81 -7.49
CA THR A 12 -5.86 3.23 -8.85
C THR A 12 -4.35 3.26 -9.11
N LEU A 13 -3.57 3.76 -8.14
CA LEU A 13 -2.11 3.78 -8.22
C LEU A 13 -1.54 2.35 -8.28
N LEU A 14 -2.00 1.46 -7.40
CA LEU A 14 -1.57 0.07 -7.37
C LEU A 14 -1.89 -0.65 -8.69
N THR A 15 -3.10 -0.50 -9.20
CA THR A 15 -3.52 -1.09 -10.48
C THR A 15 -2.68 -0.56 -11.65
N LYS A 16 -2.41 0.75 -11.69
CA LYS A 16 -1.56 1.34 -12.74
C LYS A 16 -0.12 0.84 -12.66
N ALA A 17 0.46 0.76 -11.45
CA ALA A 17 1.80 0.23 -11.26
C ALA A 17 1.89 -1.23 -11.73
N ARG A 18 0.96 -2.08 -11.29
CA ARG A 18 0.91 -3.51 -11.69
C ARG A 18 0.73 -3.69 -13.20
N LYS A 19 -0.03 -2.82 -13.85
CA LYS A 19 -0.23 -2.87 -15.32
C LYS A 19 1.08 -2.70 -16.10
N VAL A 20 2.04 -1.97 -15.55
CA VAL A 20 3.38 -1.79 -16.16
C VAL A 20 4.45 -2.69 -15.52
N GLY A 21 4.04 -3.72 -14.77
CA GLY A 21 4.96 -4.64 -14.09
C GLY A 21 5.59 -4.08 -12.80
N GLY A 22 5.15 -2.91 -12.33
CA GLY A 22 5.58 -2.33 -11.06
C GLY A 22 4.71 -2.76 -9.88
N GLU A 23 5.07 -2.27 -8.69
CA GLU A 23 4.34 -2.55 -7.45
C GLU A 23 4.29 -1.29 -6.57
N VAL A 24 3.26 -1.18 -5.72
CA VAL A 24 3.16 -0.12 -4.71
C VAL A 24 3.24 -0.74 -3.32
N VAL A 25 4.15 -0.21 -2.50
CA VAL A 25 4.36 -0.63 -1.12
C VAL A 25 4.10 0.53 -0.16
N LEU A 26 3.53 0.24 1.01
CA LEU A 26 3.26 1.23 2.04
C LEU A 26 4.27 1.08 3.19
N ALA A 27 5.03 2.13 3.45
CA ALA A 27 5.98 2.17 4.56
C ALA A 27 5.38 2.91 5.76
N ASN A 28 5.40 2.26 6.92
CA ASN A 28 4.93 2.75 8.21
C ASN A 28 3.60 3.55 8.17
N PRO A 29 2.50 3.02 7.60
CA PRO A 29 1.23 3.73 7.63
C PRO A 29 0.76 3.91 9.08
N SER A 30 0.08 5.03 9.34
CA SER A 30 -0.48 5.29 10.68
C SER A 30 -1.51 4.23 11.08
N ALA A 31 -1.76 4.07 12.38
CA ALA A 31 -2.70 3.08 12.91
C ALA A 31 -4.10 3.21 12.29
N TYR A 32 -4.57 4.45 12.07
CA TYR A 32 -5.83 4.70 11.39
C TYR A 32 -5.87 4.12 9.97
N ILE A 33 -4.80 4.34 9.18
CA ILE A 33 -4.71 3.81 7.81
C ILE A 33 -4.61 2.28 7.81
N LYS A 34 -3.83 1.70 8.74
CA LYS A 34 -3.74 0.24 8.90
C LYS A 34 -5.11 -0.37 9.19
N ASN A 35 -5.86 0.20 10.13
CA ASN A 35 -7.20 -0.26 10.46
C ASN A 35 -8.17 -0.12 9.29
N LEU A 36 -8.11 1.00 8.58
CA LEU A 36 -8.94 1.22 7.39
C LEU A 36 -8.67 0.16 6.31
N LEU A 37 -7.39 -0.09 5.99
CA LEU A 37 -6.99 -1.12 5.03
C LEU A 37 -7.40 -2.53 5.47
N LEU A 38 -7.38 -2.82 6.77
CA LEU A 38 -7.82 -4.10 7.33
C LEU A 38 -9.33 -4.29 7.15
N ILE A 39 -10.15 -3.29 7.53
CA ILE A 39 -11.61 -3.33 7.39
C ILE A 39 -12.01 -3.51 5.93
N THR A 40 -11.33 -2.83 5.01
CA THR A 40 -11.59 -2.93 3.57
C THR A 40 -10.92 -4.12 2.89
N LYS A 41 -10.23 -4.99 3.65
CA LYS A 41 -9.45 -6.14 3.15
C LYS A 41 -8.38 -5.77 2.11
N LEU A 42 -7.95 -4.51 2.08
CA LEU A 42 -6.91 -4.03 1.17
C LEU A 42 -5.51 -4.31 1.73
N ASN A 43 -5.40 -4.63 3.01
CA ASN A 43 -4.16 -5.04 3.66
C ASN A 43 -3.55 -6.32 3.07
N THR A 44 -4.32 -7.15 2.38
CA THR A 44 -3.83 -8.35 1.67
C THR A 44 -3.36 -8.02 0.24
N ILE A 45 -3.78 -6.88 -0.28
CA ILE A 45 -3.48 -6.44 -1.65
C ILE A 45 -2.25 -5.53 -1.66
N PHE A 46 -2.14 -4.64 -0.68
CA PHE A 46 -0.96 -3.80 -0.47
C PHE A 46 0.08 -4.50 0.40
N LYS A 47 1.36 -4.44 -0.02
CA LYS A 47 2.47 -4.81 0.85
C LYS A 47 2.73 -3.68 1.84
N ILE A 48 2.60 -3.98 3.13
CA ILE A 48 2.80 -3.01 4.21
C ILE A 48 4.06 -3.36 4.97
N HIS A 49 4.97 -2.41 5.11
CA HIS A 49 6.23 -2.57 5.81
C HIS A 49 6.33 -1.62 7.01
N PRO A 50 7.05 -2.00 8.08
CA PRO A 50 7.11 -1.22 9.31
C PRO A 50 7.92 0.07 9.16
N ASN A 51 8.83 0.15 8.19
CA ASN A 51 9.66 1.34 7.92
C ASN A 51 10.05 1.39 6.44
N GLN A 52 10.66 2.51 6.04
CA GLN A 52 11.06 2.76 4.66
C GLN A 52 12.17 1.81 4.21
N GLU A 53 13.13 1.47 5.08
CA GLU A 53 14.24 0.56 4.77
C GLU A 53 13.71 -0.83 4.37
N LYS A 54 12.81 -1.41 5.16
CA LYS A 54 12.17 -2.71 4.88
C LYS A 54 11.33 -2.67 3.60
N ALA A 55 10.67 -1.55 3.32
CA ALA A 55 9.93 -1.37 2.07
C ALA A 55 10.87 -1.36 0.86
N LEU A 56 12.03 -0.71 0.99
CA LEU A 56 13.05 -0.65 -0.06
C LEU A 56 13.72 -2.00 -0.29
N GLU A 57 14.04 -2.74 0.78
CA GLU A 57 14.57 -4.10 0.72
C GLU A 57 13.61 -5.01 -0.07
N ALA A 58 12.31 -4.94 0.23
CA ALA A 58 11.28 -5.75 -0.43
C ALA A 58 11.09 -5.39 -1.92
N TYR A 59 11.44 -4.18 -2.35
CA TYR A 59 11.42 -3.79 -3.76
C TYR A 59 12.65 -4.30 -4.53
N LYS A 60 13.81 -4.41 -3.87
CA LYS A 60 15.06 -4.87 -4.50
C LYS A 60 15.15 -6.38 -4.68
N THR A 61 14.32 -7.15 -3.98
CA THR A 61 14.26 -8.61 -4.09
C THR A 61 13.16 -9.12 -5.04
N ALA A 62 12.42 -8.22 -5.70
CA ALA A 62 11.41 -8.53 -6.71
C ALA A 62 11.94 -8.23 -8.11
#